data_AF-M5ZYK8-F1
#
_entry.id   AF-M5ZYK8-F1
#
_cell.length_a   1.000
_cell.length_b   1.000
_cell.length_c   1.000
_cell.angle_alpha   90.00
_cell.angle_beta   90.00
_cell.angle_gamma   90.00
#
_symmetry.space_group_name_H-M   'P 1'
#
loop_
_entity.id
_entity.type
_entity.pdbx_description
1 polymer ?
#
loop_
_entity_poly.entity_id
_entity_poly.type
_entity_poly.pdbx_seq_one_letter_code
_entity_poly.pdbx_strand_id
1 'polypeptide(L)'
;MVPEIEAVAKKEMNLNACSCLGFICTITAAGALDRILQMFRVKYPNVREVAQQAFESIADKMSLTSYELRDRVMPDLGFENLFKKVEINKIEYTQKISPDLKFTYYNGDGKEVKTLKMNEAEKKKNKEENALLKEAVKQFGINLEYYLVVQRSWSSPDWREFFLKNPIANAYSQNFIWVHVSENQDAQRFYVVENKILDANDRKFELGVKSKVHLLHPLSLDTSEGNLWSSKLKERKIEPPGSVGPRHVCGFARREK
;
A
#
# COMPACT_ATOMS: atom_id res chain seq x y z
N MET A 1 -11.05 -17.04 17.10
CA MET A 1 -12.19 -17.06 16.16
C MET A 1 -11.81 -16.71 14.72
N VAL A 2 -11.59 -15.44 14.33
CA VAL A 2 -11.30 -15.08 12.91
C VAL A 2 -10.09 -15.84 12.32
N PRO A 3 -8.92 -15.95 12.99
CA PRO A 3 -7.77 -16.66 12.44
C PRO A 3 -8.03 -18.17 12.23
N GLU A 4 -8.85 -18.78 13.08
CA GLU A 4 -9.20 -20.20 12.99
C GLU A 4 -10.12 -20.46 11.79
N ILE A 5 -11.13 -19.60 11.60
CA ILE A 5 -12.04 -19.68 10.45
C ILE A 5 -11.28 -19.42 9.14
N GLU A 6 -10.35 -18.46 9.14
CA GLU A 6 -9.45 -18.22 8.00
C GLU A 6 -8.61 -19.46 7.66
N ALA A 7 -8.06 -20.14 8.68
CA ALA A 7 -7.27 -21.34 8.48
C ALA A 7 -8.11 -22.49 7.88
N VAL A 8 -9.35 -22.67 8.35
CA VAL A 8 -10.29 -23.66 7.79
C VAL A 8 -10.62 -23.33 6.33
N ALA A 9 -10.96 -22.07 6.04
CA ALA A 9 -11.24 -21.62 4.67
C ALA A 9 -10.06 -21.92 3.71
N LYS A 10 -8.82 -21.68 4.16
CA LYS A 10 -7.61 -21.89 3.36
C LYS A 10 -7.22 -23.36 3.20
N LYS A 11 -7.31 -24.16 4.27
CA LYS A 11 -6.85 -25.56 4.27
C LYS A 11 -7.88 -26.51 3.64
N GLU A 12 -9.15 -26.29 3.94
CA GLU A 12 -10.23 -27.19 3.56
C GLU A 12 -11.05 -26.67 2.37
N MET A 13 -10.73 -25.48 1.84
CA MET A 13 -11.48 -24.84 0.75
C MET A 13 -12.97 -24.66 1.11
N ASN A 14 -13.23 -24.39 2.40
CA ASN A 14 -14.57 -24.42 2.97
C ASN A 14 -15.33 -23.11 2.64
N LEU A 15 -16.39 -23.24 1.84
CA LEU A 15 -17.24 -22.12 1.44
C LEU A 15 -17.97 -21.49 2.64
N ASN A 16 -18.45 -22.31 3.56
CA ASN A 16 -19.17 -21.85 4.75
C ASN A 16 -18.27 -21.03 5.66
N ALA A 17 -16.97 -21.37 5.74
CA ALA A 17 -16.00 -20.58 6.49
C ALA A 17 -15.87 -19.16 5.92
N CYS A 18 -15.90 -19.00 4.59
CA CYS A 18 -15.91 -17.68 3.95
C CYS A 18 -17.19 -16.90 4.28
N SER A 19 -18.36 -17.55 4.22
CA SER A 19 -19.63 -16.93 4.61
C SER A 19 -19.66 -16.52 6.08
N CYS A 20 -19.13 -17.36 6.98
CA CYS A 20 -19.01 -17.04 8.40
C CYS A 20 -18.16 -15.78 8.64
N LEU A 21 -17.05 -15.62 7.93
CA LEU A 21 -16.26 -14.38 8.00
C LEU A 21 -17.09 -13.17 7.55
N GLY A 22 -17.90 -13.31 6.49
CA GLY A 22 -18.85 -12.29 6.04
C GLY A 22 -19.85 -11.87 7.13
N PHE A 23 -20.35 -12.81 7.92
CA PHE A 23 -21.29 -12.54 9.02
C PHE A 23 -20.66 -11.87 10.23
N ILE A 24 -19.35 -12.03 10.46
CA ILE A 24 -18.65 -11.36 11.57
C ILE A 24 -18.63 -9.84 11.37
N CYS A 25 -18.61 -9.36 10.12
CA CYS A 25 -18.72 -7.92 9.79
C CYS A 25 -17.69 -7.02 10.49
N THR A 26 -16.45 -7.48 10.61
CA THR A 26 -15.33 -6.70 11.18
C THR A 26 -14.23 -6.48 10.15
N ILE A 27 -13.40 -5.44 10.37
CA ILE A 27 -12.21 -5.19 9.53
C ILE A 27 -11.25 -6.38 9.55
N THR A 28 -11.12 -7.06 10.69
CA THR A 28 -10.26 -8.25 10.81
C THR A 28 -10.78 -9.42 9.96
N ALA A 29 -12.10 -9.63 9.92
CA ALA A 29 -12.72 -10.62 9.05
C ALA A 29 -12.62 -10.25 7.57
N ALA A 30 -12.81 -8.97 7.22
CA ALA A 30 -12.58 -8.48 5.87
C ALA A 30 -11.12 -8.70 5.43
N GLY A 31 -10.15 -8.53 6.33
CA GLY A 31 -8.75 -8.84 6.04
C GLY A 31 -8.45 -10.31 5.87
N ALA A 32 -9.13 -11.19 6.61
CA ALA A 32 -9.05 -12.63 6.35
C ALA A 32 -9.59 -12.97 4.96
N LEU A 33 -10.72 -12.40 4.57
CA LEU A 33 -11.32 -12.58 3.25
C LEU A 33 -10.43 -12.05 2.13
N ASP A 34 -9.82 -10.87 2.28
CA ASP A 34 -8.89 -10.34 1.28
C ASP A 34 -7.69 -11.28 1.10
N ARG A 35 -7.10 -11.81 2.18
CA ARG A 35 -6.02 -12.81 2.09
C ARG A 35 -6.47 -14.11 1.41
N ILE A 36 -7.72 -14.55 1.62
CA ILE A 36 -8.30 -15.72 0.95
C ILE A 36 -8.45 -15.45 -0.55
N LEU A 37 -8.97 -14.28 -0.93
CA LEU A 37 -9.12 -13.86 -2.32
C LEU A 37 -7.77 -13.85 -3.06
N GLN A 38 -6.71 -13.37 -2.41
CA GLN A 38 -5.37 -13.36 -3.00
C GLN A 38 -4.77 -14.77 -3.12
N MET A 39 -4.98 -15.62 -2.11
CA MET A 39 -4.50 -17.02 -2.16
C MET A 39 -5.17 -17.82 -3.27
N PHE A 40 -6.49 -17.65 -3.44
CA PHE A 40 -7.30 -18.33 -4.45
C PHE A 40 -7.52 -17.50 -5.72
N ARG A 41 -6.56 -16.62 -6.06
CA ARG A 41 -6.65 -15.75 -7.24
C ARG A 41 -6.82 -16.54 -8.54
N VAL A 42 -6.12 -17.67 -8.67
CA VAL A 42 -6.12 -18.53 -9.88
C VAL A 42 -6.84 -19.86 -9.65
N LYS A 43 -6.68 -20.46 -8.48
CA LYS A 43 -7.22 -21.79 -8.15
C LYS A 43 -8.47 -21.65 -7.27
N TYR A 44 -9.43 -22.56 -7.45
CA TYR A 44 -10.68 -22.63 -6.67
C TYR A 44 -11.60 -21.40 -6.84
N PRO A 45 -12.12 -21.18 -8.06
CA PRO A 45 -12.98 -20.02 -8.37
C PRO A 45 -14.24 -19.96 -7.51
N ASN A 46 -14.81 -21.12 -7.14
CA ASN A 46 -15.95 -21.22 -6.25
C ASN A 46 -15.69 -20.62 -4.85
N VAL A 47 -14.53 -20.91 -4.25
CA VAL A 47 -14.14 -20.34 -2.95
C VAL A 47 -13.91 -18.85 -3.07
N ARG A 48 -13.26 -18.42 -4.15
CA ARG A 48 -13.01 -17.00 -4.43
C ARG A 48 -14.31 -16.22 -4.60
N GLU A 49 -15.29 -16.75 -5.33
CA GLU A 49 -16.59 -16.10 -5.53
C GLU A 49 -17.33 -15.89 -4.20
N VAL A 50 -17.40 -16.92 -3.36
CA VAL A 50 -18.04 -16.80 -2.04
C VAL A 50 -17.28 -15.83 -1.14
N ALA A 51 -15.95 -15.86 -1.16
CA ALA A 51 -15.13 -14.90 -0.42
C ALA A 51 -15.32 -13.46 -0.91
N GLN A 52 -15.51 -13.26 -2.23
CA GLN A 52 -15.74 -11.94 -2.82
C GLN A 52 -17.10 -11.39 -2.41
N GLN A 53 -18.15 -12.22 -2.49
CA GLN A 53 -19.49 -11.86 -2.02
C GLN A 53 -19.51 -11.56 -0.52
N ALA A 54 -18.81 -12.35 0.30
CA ALA A 54 -18.68 -12.10 1.72
C ALA A 54 -17.95 -10.78 2.00
N PHE A 55 -16.89 -10.47 1.24
CA PHE A 55 -16.14 -9.21 1.38
C PHE A 55 -17.00 -8.00 1.00
N GLU A 56 -17.73 -8.09 -0.12
CA GLU A 56 -18.68 -7.06 -0.56
C GLU A 56 -19.79 -6.85 0.45
N SER A 57 -20.34 -7.93 1.04
CA SER A 57 -21.35 -7.83 2.09
C SER A 57 -20.85 -7.08 3.33
N ILE A 58 -19.57 -7.24 3.72
CA ILE A 58 -18.98 -6.46 4.80
C ILE A 58 -18.87 -4.99 4.38
N ALA A 59 -18.44 -4.71 3.15
CA ALA A 59 -18.31 -3.35 2.64
C ALA A 59 -19.66 -2.62 2.67
N ASP A 60 -20.72 -3.25 2.15
CA ASP A 60 -22.08 -2.70 2.14
C ASP A 60 -22.59 -2.41 3.56
N LYS A 61 -22.41 -3.35 4.49
CA LYS A 61 -22.81 -3.16 5.90
C LYS A 61 -22.05 -2.03 6.58
N MET A 62 -20.80 -1.78 6.17
CA MET A 62 -20.00 -0.67 6.66
C MET A 62 -20.23 0.63 5.88
N SER A 63 -21.14 0.64 4.88
CA SER A 63 -21.35 1.77 3.95
C SER A 63 -20.08 2.20 3.23
N LEU A 64 -19.28 1.21 2.80
CA LEU A 64 -18.02 1.39 2.09
C LEU A 64 -18.10 0.71 0.74
N THR A 65 -17.36 1.27 -0.21
CA THR A 65 -17.02 0.57 -1.43
C THR A 65 -16.01 -0.55 -1.14
N SER A 66 -15.99 -1.59 -1.98
CA SER A 66 -14.97 -2.66 -1.89
C SER A 66 -13.54 -2.11 -1.98
N TYR A 67 -13.36 -0.97 -2.63
CA TYR A 67 -12.10 -0.25 -2.74
C TYR A 67 -11.69 0.38 -1.41
N GLU A 68 -12.58 1.11 -0.74
CA GLU A 68 -12.32 1.71 0.57
C GLU A 68 -12.12 0.65 1.65
N LEU A 69 -12.86 -0.46 1.59
CA LEU A 69 -12.67 -1.56 2.53
C LEU A 69 -11.28 -2.20 2.36
N ARG A 70 -10.80 -2.39 1.13
CA ARG A 70 -9.44 -2.92 0.89
C ARG A 70 -8.35 -2.01 1.44
N ASP A 71 -8.49 -0.70 1.29
CA ASP A 71 -7.54 0.27 1.85
C ASP A 71 -7.50 0.15 3.38
N ARG A 72 -8.66 0.01 4.04
CA ARG A 72 -8.75 -0.12 5.51
C ARG A 72 -8.30 -1.47 6.06
N VAL A 73 -8.36 -2.50 5.23
CA VAL A 73 -7.92 -3.85 5.56
C VAL A 73 -6.40 -3.99 5.52
N MET A 74 -5.70 -3.05 4.86
CA MET A 74 -4.24 -3.08 4.75
C MET A 74 -3.58 -3.19 6.12
N PRO A 75 -2.72 -4.21 6.36
CA PRO A 75 -2.09 -4.40 7.65
C PRO A 75 -1.16 -3.24 8.01
N ASP A 76 -1.16 -2.86 9.28
CA ASP A 76 -0.24 -1.88 9.86
C ASP A 76 1.06 -2.54 10.36
N LEU A 77 1.11 -3.88 10.47
CA LEU A 77 2.24 -4.66 11.03
C LEU A 77 2.65 -4.23 12.45
N GLY A 78 1.71 -3.67 13.21
CA GLY A 78 1.94 -3.13 14.55
C GLY A 78 2.70 -1.80 14.55
N PHE A 79 2.73 -1.07 13.43
CA PHE A 79 3.19 0.31 13.37
C PHE A 79 2.08 1.24 13.85
N GLU A 80 2.48 2.29 14.57
CA GLU A 80 1.61 3.40 14.91
C GLU A 80 1.98 4.59 14.03
N ASN A 81 1.09 4.91 13.08
CA ASN A 81 1.40 5.79 11.96
C ASN A 81 2.59 5.22 11.13
N LEU A 82 3.70 5.94 11.06
CA LEU A 82 4.87 5.57 10.26
C LEU A 82 6.00 4.92 11.07
N PHE A 83 5.82 4.75 12.38
CA PHE A 83 6.88 4.32 13.29
C PHE A 83 6.44 3.13 14.13
N LYS A 84 7.37 2.21 14.39
CA LYS A 84 7.19 1.11 15.33
C LYS A 84 8.38 1.09 16.28
N LYS A 85 8.13 1.18 17.58
CA LYS A 85 9.19 1.01 18.58
C LYS A 85 9.47 -0.48 18.76
N VAL A 86 10.74 -0.86 18.68
CA VAL A 86 11.17 -2.25 18.83
C VAL A 86 12.38 -2.28 19.75
N GLU A 87 12.31 -3.12 20.79
CA GLU A 87 13.45 -3.41 21.65
C GLU A 87 14.21 -4.61 21.06
N ILE A 88 15.51 -4.43 20.79
CA ILE A 88 16.40 -5.49 20.31
C ILE A 88 17.61 -5.48 21.23
N ASN A 89 17.88 -6.60 21.90
CA ASN A 89 19.00 -6.72 22.83
C ASN A 89 19.02 -5.64 23.93
N LYS A 90 17.85 -5.30 24.48
CA LYS A 90 17.67 -4.25 25.53
C LYS A 90 18.00 -2.83 25.07
N ILE A 91 18.10 -2.62 23.77
CA ILE A 91 18.26 -1.30 23.16
C ILE A 91 16.98 -1.00 22.38
N GLU A 92 16.39 0.17 22.63
CA GLU A 92 15.23 0.63 21.87
C GLU A 92 15.66 1.17 20.51
N TYR A 93 14.96 0.71 19.47
CA TYR A 93 15.08 1.20 18.10
C TYR A 93 13.72 1.68 17.60
N THR A 94 13.77 2.66 16.70
CA THR A 94 12.61 3.06 15.89
C THR A 94 12.69 2.37 14.54
N GLN A 95 11.75 1.48 14.26
CA GLN A 95 11.60 0.82 12.97
C GLN A 95 10.72 1.67 12.04
N LYS A 96 11.12 1.77 10.77
CA LYS A 96 10.39 2.43 9.67
C LYS A 96 10.38 1.52 8.44
N ILE A 97 9.48 1.82 7.50
CA ILE A 97 9.53 1.23 6.16
C ILE A 97 10.12 2.27 5.22
N SER A 98 11.23 1.95 4.56
CA SER A 98 11.84 2.84 3.57
C SER A 98 11.04 2.85 2.25
N PRO A 99 11.23 3.85 1.38
CA PRO A 99 10.69 3.82 0.01
C PRO A 99 11.07 2.55 -0.77
N ASP A 100 12.21 1.91 -0.44
CA ASP A 100 12.61 0.61 -1.00
C ASP A 100 11.79 -0.58 -0.49
N LEU A 101 10.74 -0.32 0.31
CA LEU A 101 9.80 -1.31 0.86
C LEU A 101 10.48 -2.35 1.76
N LYS A 102 11.45 -1.88 2.55
CA LYS A 102 12.21 -2.67 3.53
C LYS A 102 12.15 -2.04 4.91
N PHE A 103 12.30 -2.86 5.94
CA PHE A 103 12.49 -2.34 7.29
C PHE A 103 13.84 -1.67 7.44
N THR A 104 13.82 -0.45 7.94
CA THR A 104 14.98 0.33 8.38
C THR A 104 14.85 0.62 9.86
N TYR A 105 15.98 0.72 10.55
CA TYR A 105 16.03 0.85 12.00
C TYR A 105 16.87 2.05 12.37
N TYR A 106 16.38 2.83 13.32
CA TYR A 106 17.02 4.05 13.81
C TYR A 106 17.26 3.93 15.31
N ASN A 107 18.42 4.36 15.78
CA ASN A 107 18.71 4.43 17.22
C ASN A 107 18.01 5.64 17.87
N GLY A 108 18.19 5.81 19.19
CA GLY A 108 17.65 6.96 19.94
C GLY A 108 18.14 8.33 19.43
N ASP A 109 19.29 8.39 18.75
CA ASP A 109 19.84 9.61 18.16
C ASP A 109 19.30 9.89 16.73
N GLY A 110 18.40 9.04 16.22
CA GLY A 110 17.87 9.15 14.86
C GLY A 110 18.84 8.72 13.76
N LYS A 111 19.94 8.04 14.09
CA LYS A 111 20.90 7.48 13.12
C LYS A 111 20.44 6.10 12.65
N GLU A 112 20.51 5.87 11.34
CA GLU A 112 20.19 4.58 10.74
C GLU A 112 21.23 3.52 11.14
N VAL A 113 20.74 2.37 11.61
CA VAL A 113 21.55 1.24 12.06
C VAL A 113 21.46 0.11 11.02
N LYS A 114 22.53 -0.04 10.25
CA LYS A 114 22.61 -1.04 9.17
C LYS A 114 22.80 -2.48 9.67
N THR A 115 23.35 -2.65 10.86
CA THR A 115 23.63 -3.97 11.44
C THR A 115 23.12 -4.03 12.86
N LEU A 116 22.05 -4.79 13.05
CA LEU A 116 21.46 -5.04 14.36
C LEU A 116 22.06 -6.32 14.93
N LYS A 117 22.56 -6.24 16.16
CA LYS A 117 22.89 -7.44 16.93
C LYS A 117 21.56 -8.00 17.44
N MET A 118 21.13 -9.11 16.88
CA MET A 118 19.88 -9.80 17.24
C MET A 118 20.18 -11.20 17.76
N ASN A 119 19.38 -11.65 18.72
CA ASN A 119 19.40 -13.00 19.27
C ASN A 119 18.62 -13.95 18.33
N GLU A 120 18.72 -15.26 18.52
CA GLU A 120 18.05 -16.22 17.62
C GLU A 120 16.53 -16.05 17.57
N ALA A 121 15.90 -15.81 18.73
CA ALA A 121 14.46 -15.56 18.81
C ALA A 121 14.04 -14.27 18.07
N GLU A 122 14.79 -13.18 18.24
CA GLU A 122 14.56 -11.90 17.57
C GLU A 122 14.75 -12.03 16.05
N LYS A 123 15.77 -12.79 15.61
CA LYS A 123 15.99 -13.10 14.19
C LYS A 123 14.80 -13.85 13.59
N LYS A 124 14.24 -14.83 14.30
CA LYS A 124 13.08 -15.59 13.84
C LYS A 124 11.85 -14.68 13.68
N LYS A 125 11.55 -13.87 14.71
CA LYS A 125 10.44 -12.91 14.68
C LYS A 125 10.60 -11.90 13.54
N ASN A 126 11.78 -11.31 13.38
CA ASN A 126 12.06 -10.36 12.29
C ASN A 126 11.92 -11.02 10.90
N LYS A 127 12.28 -12.30 10.77
CA LYS A 127 12.10 -13.05 9.51
C LYS A 127 10.61 -13.26 9.18
N GLU A 128 9.79 -13.57 10.18
CA GLU A 128 8.34 -13.71 10.04
C GLU A 128 7.68 -12.37 9.68
N GLU A 129 8.01 -11.28 10.38
CA GLU A 129 7.50 -9.93 10.06
C GLU A 129 7.93 -9.48 8.65
N ASN A 130 9.17 -9.75 8.24
CA ASN A 130 9.62 -9.46 6.88
C ASN A 130 8.86 -10.25 5.81
N ALA A 131 8.45 -11.49 6.11
CA ALA A 131 7.64 -12.28 5.19
C ALA A 131 6.24 -11.68 5.03
N LEU A 132 5.63 -11.23 6.14
CA LEU A 132 4.35 -10.53 6.11
C LEU A 132 4.43 -9.21 5.33
N LEU A 133 5.49 -8.42 5.56
CA LEU A 133 5.73 -7.20 4.80
C LEU A 133 5.84 -7.49 3.30
N LYS A 134 6.68 -8.45 2.91
CA LYS A 134 6.88 -8.80 1.49
C LYS A 134 5.58 -9.23 0.82
N GLU A 135 4.75 -10.02 1.50
CA GLU A 135 3.47 -10.45 0.96
C GLU A 135 2.51 -9.25 0.82
N ALA A 136 2.35 -8.44 1.86
CA ALA A 136 1.50 -7.25 1.82
C ALA A 136 1.93 -6.25 0.74
N VAL A 137 3.24 -6.03 0.62
CA VAL A 137 3.86 -5.18 -0.42
C VAL A 137 3.54 -5.73 -1.80
N LYS A 138 3.81 -7.02 -2.05
CA LYS A 138 3.53 -7.66 -3.34
C LYS A 138 2.06 -7.52 -3.74
N GLN A 139 1.14 -7.76 -2.81
CA GLN A 139 -0.30 -7.67 -3.08
C GLN A 139 -0.72 -6.23 -3.37
N PHE A 140 -0.24 -5.27 -2.59
CA PHE A 140 -0.58 -3.88 -2.79
C PHE A 140 0.00 -3.30 -4.08
N GLY A 141 1.20 -3.74 -4.49
CA GLY A 141 1.78 -3.39 -5.80
C GLY A 141 0.87 -3.82 -6.96
N ILE A 142 0.36 -5.07 -6.93
CA ILE A 142 -0.60 -5.58 -7.93
C ILE A 142 -1.88 -4.73 -7.94
N ASN A 143 -2.40 -4.37 -6.76
CA ASN A 143 -3.59 -3.53 -6.64
C ASN A 143 -3.35 -2.13 -7.20
N LEU A 144 -2.20 -1.51 -6.93
CA LEU A 144 -1.84 -0.19 -7.45
C LEU A 144 -1.71 -0.20 -8.97
N GLU A 145 -1.13 -1.24 -9.58
CA GLU A 145 -1.12 -1.40 -11.04
C GLU A 145 -2.54 -1.44 -11.60
N TYR A 146 -3.42 -2.21 -10.97
CA TYR A 146 -4.84 -2.23 -11.35
C TYR A 146 -5.50 -0.85 -11.17
N TYR A 147 -5.24 -0.15 -10.06
CA TYR A 147 -5.75 1.19 -9.78
C TYR A 147 -5.28 2.23 -10.80
N LEU A 148 -4.04 2.09 -11.29
CA LEU A 148 -3.54 2.90 -12.39
C LEU A 148 -4.32 2.61 -13.68
N VAL A 149 -4.62 1.34 -14.00
CA VAL A 149 -5.38 1.00 -15.22
C VAL A 149 -6.82 1.52 -15.16
N VAL A 150 -7.51 1.31 -14.04
CA VAL A 150 -8.91 1.76 -13.89
C VAL A 150 -9.06 3.23 -13.50
N GLN A 151 -7.93 3.96 -13.40
CA GLN A 151 -7.87 5.35 -12.96
C GLN A 151 -8.68 5.59 -11.66
N ARG A 152 -8.48 4.70 -10.69
CA ARG A 152 -9.11 4.81 -9.38
C ARG A 152 -8.75 6.16 -8.78
N SER A 153 -9.76 6.86 -8.25
CA SER A 153 -9.58 8.10 -7.50
C SER A 153 -10.00 7.93 -6.05
N TRP A 154 -9.31 8.64 -5.17
CA TRP A 154 -9.62 8.79 -3.75
C TRP A 154 -10.14 10.20 -3.51
N SER A 155 -10.98 10.37 -2.49
CA SER A 155 -11.15 11.71 -1.92
C SER A 155 -9.82 12.16 -1.30
N SER A 156 -9.51 13.45 -1.35
CA SER A 156 -8.31 13.97 -0.70
C SER A 156 -8.19 13.64 0.80
N PRO A 157 -9.29 13.67 1.60
CA PRO A 157 -9.26 13.18 2.98
C PRO A 157 -8.87 11.70 3.11
N ASP A 158 -9.49 10.80 2.34
CA ASP A 158 -9.22 9.37 2.42
C ASP A 158 -7.79 9.05 1.95
N TRP A 159 -7.33 9.74 0.90
CA TRP A 159 -5.97 9.59 0.40
C TRP A 159 -4.96 9.97 1.48
N ARG A 160 -5.17 11.08 2.20
CA ARG A 160 -4.29 11.49 3.31
C ARG A 160 -4.33 10.47 4.45
N GLU A 161 -5.52 10.05 4.84
CA GLU A 161 -5.69 9.09 5.93
C GLU A 161 -4.97 7.78 5.63
N PHE A 162 -5.09 7.28 4.41
CA PHE A 162 -4.51 6.01 4.02
C PHE A 162 -3.01 6.12 3.72
N PHE A 163 -2.60 6.99 2.78
CA PHE A 163 -1.22 7.04 2.29
C PHE A 163 -0.25 7.79 3.23
N LEU A 164 -0.72 8.65 4.13
CA LEU A 164 0.17 9.34 5.07
C LEU A 164 0.27 8.67 6.43
N LYS A 165 -0.68 7.79 6.79
CA LYS A 165 -0.67 7.10 8.09
C LYS A 165 -0.33 5.62 8.01
N ASN A 166 -0.73 4.89 6.96
CA ASN A 166 -0.36 3.48 6.84
C ASN A 166 1.10 3.38 6.36
N PRO A 167 1.99 2.67 7.06
CA PRO A 167 3.42 2.66 6.75
C PRO A 167 3.74 1.99 5.40
N ILE A 168 2.96 0.99 4.98
CA ILE A 168 3.15 0.30 3.71
C ILE A 168 2.67 1.20 2.57
N ALA A 169 1.47 1.77 2.71
CA ALA A 169 0.92 2.69 1.73
C ALA A 169 1.82 3.93 1.59
N ASN A 170 2.35 4.45 2.70
CA ASN A 170 3.26 5.58 2.71
C ASN A 170 4.56 5.31 1.95
N ALA A 171 5.21 4.18 2.21
CA ALA A 171 6.40 3.78 1.49
C ALA A 171 6.15 3.70 -0.02
N TYR A 172 5.00 3.15 -0.43
CA TYR A 172 4.58 3.16 -1.83
C TYR A 172 4.30 4.55 -2.38
N SER A 173 3.64 5.42 -1.63
CA SER A 173 3.26 6.76 -2.08
C SER A 173 4.44 7.62 -2.48
N GLN A 174 5.59 7.40 -1.84
CA GLN A 174 6.85 8.08 -2.13
C GLN A 174 7.47 7.63 -3.46
N ASN A 175 7.02 6.49 -4.01
CA ASN A 175 7.53 5.96 -5.27
C ASN A 175 6.74 6.40 -6.51
N PHE A 176 5.68 7.19 -6.34
CA PHE A 176 4.82 7.61 -7.44
C PHE A 176 4.60 9.12 -7.45
N ILE A 177 4.21 9.59 -8.64
CA ILE A 177 3.64 10.91 -8.82
C ILE A 177 2.13 10.79 -8.80
N TRP A 178 1.49 11.72 -8.10
CA TRP A 178 0.07 11.77 -7.88
C TRP A 178 -0.52 12.98 -8.59
N VAL A 179 -1.80 12.86 -8.96
CA VAL A 179 -2.56 13.94 -9.58
C VAL A 179 -3.70 14.32 -8.65
N HIS A 180 -3.66 15.57 -8.19
CA HIS A 180 -4.76 16.23 -7.51
C HIS A 180 -5.65 16.89 -8.56
N VAL A 181 -6.96 16.67 -8.47
CA VAL A 181 -7.98 17.29 -9.31
C VAL A 181 -8.93 18.09 -8.42
N SER A 182 -8.95 19.42 -8.62
CA SER A 182 -9.83 20.34 -7.89
C SER A 182 -11.29 20.19 -8.32
N GLU A 183 -12.22 20.83 -7.59
CA GLU A 183 -13.64 20.91 -8.01
C GLU A 183 -13.81 21.61 -9.36
N ASN A 184 -12.91 22.56 -9.69
CA ASN A 184 -12.91 23.28 -10.96
C ASN A 184 -12.23 22.50 -12.09
N GLN A 185 -11.90 21.23 -11.87
CA GLN A 185 -11.18 20.35 -12.80
C GLN A 185 -9.73 20.76 -13.08
N ASP A 186 -9.14 21.63 -12.24
CA ASP A 186 -7.71 21.93 -12.33
C ASP A 186 -6.90 20.73 -11.83
N ALA A 187 -6.00 20.24 -12.68
CA ALA A 187 -5.12 19.13 -12.37
C ALA A 187 -3.72 19.64 -11.97
N GLN A 188 -3.26 19.23 -10.79
CA GLN A 188 -1.93 19.52 -10.29
C GLN A 188 -1.23 18.23 -9.90
N ARG A 189 0.07 18.14 -10.19
CA ARG A 189 0.88 16.95 -9.93
C ARG A 189 1.78 17.19 -8.73
N PHE A 190 1.90 16.17 -7.90
CA PHE A 190 2.68 16.23 -6.67
C PHE A 190 3.30 14.87 -6.36
N TYR A 191 4.26 14.86 -5.45
CA TYR A 191 4.85 13.63 -4.90
C TYR A 191 4.98 13.73 -3.38
N VAL A 192 5.33 12.60 -2.76
CA VAL A 192 5.39 12.48 -1.29
C VAL A 192 6.83 12.27 -0.85
N VAL A 193 7.20 12.90 0.26
CA VAL A 193 8.46 12.63 0.99
C VAL A 193 8.11 12.45 2.46
N GLU A 194 8.30 11.24 2.97
CA GLU A 194 7.84 10.85 4.31
C GLU A 194 6.36 11.22 4.53
N ASN A 195 6.09 12.32 5.23
CA ASN A 195 4.75 12.82 5.54
C ASN A 195 4.45 14.20 4.90
N LYS A 196 5.22 14.60 3.89
CA LYS A 196 5.09 15.90 3.22
C LYS A 196 4.69 15.71 1.76
N ILE A 197 3.77 16.56 1.32
CA ILE A 197 3.30 16.62 -0.06
C ILE A 197 3.99 17.81 -0.73
N LEU A 198 4.65 17.57 -1.86
CA LEU A 198 5.47 18.56 -2.56
C LEU A 198 5.10 18.65 -4.04
N ASP A 199 5.14 19.87 -4.59
CA ASP A 199 4.98 20.12 -6.03
C ASP A 199 6.29 19.89 -6.81
N ALA A 200 6.26 20.07 -8.13
CA ALA A 200 7.43 19.91 -9.00
C ALA A 200 8.63 20.83 -8.64
N ASN A 201 8.38 21.93 -7.93
CA ASN A 201 9.38 22.91 -7.49
C ASN A 201 9.82 22.68 -6.02
N ASP A 202 9.52 21.51 -5.46
CA ASP A 202 9.83 21.14 -4.07
C ASP A 202 9.14 22.05 -3.03
N ARG A 203 8.04 22.73 -3.41
CA ARG A 203 7.24 23.56 -2.52
C ARG A 203 6.14 22.73 -1.86
N LYS A 204 5.81 23.07 -0.62
CA LYS A 204 4.70 22.43 0.11
C LYS A 204 3.41 22.57 -0.69
N PHE A 205 2.78 21.45 -0.98
CA PHE A 205 1.49 21.39 -1.67
C PHE A 205 0.40 20.94 -0.69
N GLU A 206 -0.77 21.57 -0.75
CA GLU A 206 -1.90 21.24 0.11
C GLU A 206 -3.06 20.72 -0.74
N LEU A 207 -3.60 19.59 -0.31
CA LEU A 207 -4.72 18.95 -0.98
C LEU A 207 -6.03 19.58 -0.50
N GLY A 208 -6.84 20.07 -1.45
CA GLY A 208 -8.18 20.57 -1.16
C GLY A 208 -9.06 19.55 -0.43
N VAL A 209 -10.11 20.02 0.27
CA VAL A 209 -11.00 19.12 1.03
C VAL A 209 -11.95 18.36 0.11
N LYS A 210 -12.45 19.00 -0.94
CA LYS A 210 -13.40 18.44 -1.90
C LYS A 210 -12.75 18.03 -3.23
N SER A 211 -11.45 17.81 -3.23
CA SER A 211 -10.71 17.36 -4.40
C SER A 211 -10.52 15.85 -4.41
N LYS A 212 -10.11 15.35 -5.57
CA LYS A 212 -9.78 13.94 -5.77
C LYS A 212 -8.29 13.77 -6.06
N VAL A 213 -7.75 12.63 -5.64
CA VAL A 213 -6.37 12.24 -5.93
C VAL A 213 -6.38 10.92 -6.69
N HIS A 214 -5.53 10.77 -7.69
CA HIS A 214 -5.29 9.50 -8.39
C HIS A 214 -3.81 9.37 -8.80
N LEU A 215 -3.40 8.18 -9.20
CA LEU A 215 -2.06 7.94 -9.71
C LEU A 215 -1.86 8.61 -11.07
N LEU A 216 -0.71 9.24 -11.28
CA LEU A 216 -0.37 9.82 -12.56
C LEU A 216 -0.22 8.75 -13.64
N HIS A 217 -1.06 8.84 -14.67
CA HIS A 217 -0.92 8.00 -15.85
C HIS A 217 0.11 8.57 -16.83
N PRO A 218 1.10 7.80 -17.31
CA PRO A 218 2.12 8.31 -18.24
C PRO A 218 1.55 8.89 -19.54
N LEU A 219 0.42 8.37 -20.02
CA LEU A 219 -0.25 8.90 -21.22
C LEU A 219 -0.90 10.28 -21.00
N SER A 220 -1.10 10.70 -19.76
CA SER A 220 -1.68 12.00 -19.43
C SER A 220 -0.66 13.13 -19.45
N LEU A 221 0.61 12.83 -19.73
CA LEU A 221 1.69 13.81 -19.80
C LEU A 221 2.03 14.16 -21.25
N ASP A 222 2.31 15.45 -21.45
CA ASP A 222 3.05 15.89 -22.62
C ASP A 222 4.55 15.55 -22.51
N THR A 223 5.31 15.78 -23.57
CA THR A 223 6.74 15.46 -23.62
C THR A 223 7.56 16.30 -22.61
N SER A 224 7.16 17.55 -22.35
CA SER A 224 7.87 18.47 -21.46
C SER A 224 7.66 18.07 -19.99
N GLU A 225 6.40 17.87 -19.59
CA GLU A 225 6.03 17.39 -18.26
C GLU A 225 6.60 15.98 -18.00
N GLY A 226 6.58 15.11 -19.00
CA GLY A 226 7.19 13.78 -18.92
C GLY A 226 8.69 13.85 -18.59
N ASN A 227 9.43 14.72 -19.27
CA ASN A 227 10.86 14.91 -19.01
C ASN A 227 11.15 15.52 -17.62
N LEU A 228 10.32 16.48 -17.19
CA LEU A 228 10.42 17.08 -15.86
C LEU A 228 10.27 16.03 -14.75
N TRP A 229 9.19 15.25 -14.80
CA TRP A 229 8.91 14.23 -13.78
C TRP A 229 9.90 13.06 -13.83
N SER A 230 10.34 12.66 -15.03
CA SER A 230 11.43 11.68 -15.19
C SER A 230 12.71 12.11 -14.50
N SER A 231 13.08 13.38 -14.68
CA SER A 231 14.31 13.93 -14.11
C SER A 231 14.19 14.00 -12.58
N LYS A 232 13.03 14.40 -12.06
CA LYS A 232 12.76 14.43 -10.62
C LYS A 232 12.80 13.05 -9.97
N LEU A 233 12.22 12.02 -10.59
CA LEU A 233 12.29 10.65 -10.08
C LEU A 233 13.75 10.14 -10.04
N LYS A 234 14.55 10.44 -11.08
CA LYS A 234 15.97 10.08 -11.12
C LYS A 234 16.78 10.80 -10.05
N GLU A 235 16.58 12.11 -9.88
CA GLU A 235 17.25 12.92 -8.86
C GLU A 235 17.02 12.35 -7.46
N ARG A 236 15.78 11.93 -7.18
CA ARG A 236 15.39 11.36 -5.88
C ARG A 236 15.72 9.89 -5.74
N LYS A 237 16.32 9.26 -6.76
CA LYS A 237 16.61 7.81 -6.79
C LYS A 237 15.38 6.95 -6.51
N ILE A 238 14.21 7.45 -6.92
CA ILE A 238 12.96 6.73 -6.77
C ILE A 238 12.94 5.69 -7.89
N GLU A 239 13.15 4.43 -7.51
CA GLU A 239 12.91 3.32 -8.42
C GLU A 239 11.45 2.87 -8.29
N PRO A 240 10.74 2.70 -9.42
CA PRO A 240 9.38 2.19 -9.37
C PRO A 240 9.39 0.78 -8.77
N PRO A 241 8.51 0.49 -7.80
CA PRO A 241 8.46 -0.81 -7.16
C PRO A 241 7.90 -1.84 -8.16
N GLY A 242 8.79 -2.47 -8.94
CA GLY A 242 8.39 -3.44 -9.95
C GLY A 242 9.36 -3.55 -11.13
N SER A 243 10.59 -4.01 -10.90
CA SER A 243 11.41 -4.63 -11.96
C SER A 243 11.00 -6.09 -12.27
N VAL A 244 9.86 -6.55 -11.74
CA VAL A 244 9.30 -7.91 -11.93
C VAL A 244 7.85 -7.80 -12.44
N GLY A 245 7.68 -7.20 -13.62
CA GLY A 245 6.40 -6.91 -14.30
C GLY A 245 6.66 -5.89 -15.40
N PRO A 246 5.89 -5.81 -16.50
CA PRO A 246 6.38 -5.24 -17.77
C PRO A 246 6.63 -3.72 -17.68
N ARG A 247 7.85 -3.33 -17.31
CA ARG A 247 8.63 -2.11 -17.66
C ARG A 247 7.97 -0.72 -17.80
N HIS A 248 6.68 -0.52 -17.49
CA HIS A 248 5.96 0.68 -17.97
C HIS A 248 5.17 1.46 -16.91
N VAL A 249 5.25 1.10 -15.62
CA VAL A 249 4.46 1.79 -14.59
C VAL A 249 5.07 3.16 -14.21
N CYS A 250 6.37 3.36 -14.47
CA CYS A 250 7.06 4.66 -14.30
C CYS A 250 8.22 4.85 -15.30
N GLY A 251 8.34 3.99 -16.30
CA GLY A 251 9.27 4.19 -17.41
C GLY A 251 8.71 5.24 -18.36
N PHE A 252 8.99 6.52 -18.10
CA PHE A 252 8.66 7.64 -18.98
C PHE A 252 9.44 7.65 -20.32
N ALA A 253 10.03 6.53 -20.73
CA ALA A 253 10.62 6.40 -22.04
C ALA A 253 9.52 5.98 -23.03
N ARG A 254 8.97 6.96 -23.77
CA ARG A 254 8.29 6.64 -25.04
C ARG A 254 9.27 5.84 -25.90
N ARG A 255 8.84 4.70 -26.42
CA ARG A 255 9.51 4.09 -27.58
C ARG A 255 9.38 5.08 -28.72
N GLU A 256 10.48 5.73 -29.08
CA GLU A 256 10.63 6.20 -30.46
C GLU A 256 10.54 4.96 -31.36
N LYS A 257 9.69 5.06 -32.39
CA LYS A 257 9.49 4.02 -33.39
C LYS A 257 10.71 3.92 -34.30
#